data_AF-A0A538DV40-F1
#
_entry.id   AF-A0A538DV40-F1
#
_cell.length_a   1.000
_cell.length_b   1.000
_cell.length_c   1.000
_cell.angle_alpha   90.00
_cell.angle_beta   90.00
_cell.angle_gamma   90.00
#
_symmetry.space_group_name_H-M   'P 1'
#
loop_
_entity.id
_entity.type
_entity.pdbx_description
1 polymer ?
#
loop_
_entity_poly.entity_id
_entity_poly.type
_entity_poly.pdbx_seq_one_letter_code
_entity_poly.pdbx_strand_id
1 'polypeptide(L)'
;MNDGLVKILDGNTFVVSDERGDIEASLTDPTGLFSFDTRFLSRWVLTLNGQRLNPLSVDDLQYFETRFFLVPGTGTVYIDAKLSVIRRRAVGNGFH
;
A
#
# COMPACT_ATOMS: atom_id res chain seq x y z
N MET A 1 6.96 -1.89 17.16
CA MET A 1 7.67 -2.18 15.91
C MET A 1 6.63 -2.18 14.82
N ASN A 2 6.86 -1.43 13.74
CA ASN A 2 5.85 -1.18 12.70
C ASN A 2 5.93 -2.33 11.67
N ASP A 3 5.51 -3.52 12.10
CA ASP A 3 5.71 -4.79 11.36
C ASP A 3 4.80 -4.95 10.12
N GLY A 4 3.95 -3.97 9.81
CA GLY A 4 3.01 -4.01 8.68
C GLY A 4 3.24 -2.91 7.63
N LEU A 5 4.47 -2.38 7.51
CA LEU A 5 4.78 -1.38 6.48
C LEU A 5 5.51 -2.00 5.29
N VAL A 6 4.98 -1.73 4.10
CA VAL A 6 5.59 -2.10 2.82
C VAL A 6 6.34 -0.91 2.26
N LYS A 7 7.58 -1.14 1.83
CA LYS A 7 8.52 -0.10 1.40
C LYS A 7 9.18 -0.50 0.10
N ILE A 8 9.05 0.36 -0.90
CA ILE A 8 9.74 0.22 -2.19
C ILE A 8 10.49 1.51 -2.50
N LEU A 9 11.59 1.42 -3.24
CA LEU A 9 12.44 2.56 -3.55
C LEU A 9 13.09 2.45 -4.93
N ASP A 10 13.39 3.60 -5.52
CA ASP A 10 14.28 3.75 -6.66
C ASP A 10 15.07 5.05 -6.50
N GLY A 11 16.38 4.93 -6.28
CA GLY A 11 17.27 6.06 -5.96
C GLY A 11 16.79 6.86 -4.75
N ASN A 12 16.50 8.15 -4.98
CA ASN A 12 16.03 9.08 -3.94
C ASN A 12 14.51 9.11 -3.79
N THR A 13 13.77 8.33 -4.58
CA THR A 13 12.32 8.25 -4.53
C THR A 13 11.91 6.96 -3.84
N PHE A 14 11.07 7.05 -2.81
CA PHE A 14 10.58 5.88 -2.10
C PHE A 14 9.13 6.05 -1.67
N VAL A 15 8.45 4.92 -1.50
CA VAL A 15 7.07 4.86 -1.03
C VAL A 15 6.99 3.98 0.18
N VAL A 16 6.26 4.45 1.20
CA VAL A 16 5.91 3.70 2.40
C VAL A 16 4.40 3.62 2.49
N SER A 17 3.85 2.42 2.63
CA SER A 17 2.41 2.17 2.78
C SER A 17 2.15 1.04 3.77
N ASP A 18 0.88 0.84 4.15
CA ASP A 18 0.48 -0.37 4.88
C ASP A 18 0.48 -1.62 3.95
N GLU A 19 0.17 -2.78 4.51
CA GLU A 19 0.04 -4.07 3.80
C GLU A 19 -1.11 -4.12 2.78
N ARG A 20 -2.01 -3.13 2.77
CA ARG A 20 -3.03 -2.98 1.72
C ARG A 20 -2.49 -2.19 0.53
N GLY A 21 -1.33 -1.56 0.69
CA GLY A 21 -0.83 -0.54 -0.20
C GLY A 21 -1.48 0.83 0.04
N ASP A 22 -2.19 1.05 1.14
CA ASP A 22 -2.76 2.35 1.46
C ASP A 22 -1.73 3.27 2.13
N ILE A 23 -1.83 4.55 1.79
CA ILE A 23 -1.09 5.64 2.41
C ILE A 23 -2.11 6.50 3.14
N GLU A 24 -1.83 6.79 4.40
CA GLU A 24 -2.67 7.64 5.23
C GLU A 24 -1.84 8.69 5.97
N ALA A 25 -2.44 9.86 6.14
CA ALA A 25 -1.82 10.93 6.90
C ALA A 25 -1.87 10.56 8.39
N SER A 26 -0.84 9.86 8.86
CA SER A 26 -0.63 9.50 10.26
C SER A 26 0.44 10.41 10.87
N LEU A 27 0.23 10.78 12.13
CA LEU A 27 1.24 11.48 12.94
C LEU A 27 2.34 10.51 13.41
N THR A 28 2.04 9.22 13.49
CA THR A 28 2.93 8.19 14.03
C THR A 28 3.57 7.34 12.94
N ASP A 29 2.90 7.19 11.79
CA ASP A 29 3.36 6.33 10.70
C ASP A 29 3.83 7.17 9.52
N PRO A 30 5.09 7.03 9.09
CA PRO A 30 5.66 7.84 8.02
C PRO A 30 5.24 7.32 6.63
N THR A 31 3.96 7.00 6.42
CA THR A 31 3.49 6.58 5.09
C THR A 31 3.47 7.78 4.13
N GLY A 32 3.78 7.51 2.86
CA GLY A 32 3.84 8.54 1.83
C GLY A 32 4.67 8.16 0.62
N LEU A 33 4.56 8.97 -0.44
CA LEU A 33 5.54 9.04 -1.52
C LEU A 33 6.50 10.18 -1.21
N PHE A 34 7.79 9.87 -1.21
CA PHE A 34 8.86 10.81 -0.93
C PHE A 34 9.84 10.85 -2.10
N SER A 35 10.37 12.02 -2.39
CA SER A 35 11.48 12.19 -3.31
C SER A 35 12.31 13.40 -2.86
N PHE A 36 13.64 13.27 -2.86
CA PHE A 36 14.55 14.34 -2.39
C PHE A 36 14.09 14.96 -1.05
N ASP A 37 13.89 14.10 -0.04
CA ASP A 37 13.46 14.45 1.31
C ASP A 37 12.12 15.23 1.42
N THR A 38 11.35 15.27 0.34
CA THR A 38 10.04 15.93 0.29
C THR A 38 8.93 14.90 0.19
N ARG A 39 7.90 14.99 1.04
CA ARG A 39 6.68 14.17 0.95
C ARG A 39 5.75 14.77 -0.10
N PHE A 40 5.59 14.10 -1.24
CA PHE A 40 4.71 14.52 -2.34
C PHE A 40 3.28 13.98 -2.22
N LEU A 41 3.09 12.82 -1.58
CA LEU A 41 1.78 12.22 -1.38
C LEU A 41 1.65 11.77 0.08
N SER A 42 0.63 12.27 0.77
CA SER A 42 0.34 11.93 2.18
C SER A 42 -0.90 11.07 2.37
N ARG A 43 -1.69 10.86 1.30
CA ARG A 43 -2.88 9.99 1.33
C ARG A 43 -3.12 9.37 -0.04
N TRP A 44 -3.26 8.05 -0.05
CA TRP A 44 -3.60 7.26 -1.23
C TRP A 44 -4.31 5.99 -0.78
N VAL A 45 -5.62 5.95 -0.98
CA VAL A 45 -6.47 4.92 -0.38
C VAL A 45 -7.32 4.28 -1.46
N LEU A 46 -7.31 2.95 -1.52
CA LEU A 46 -8.27 2.22 -2.34
C LEU A 46 -9.41 1.69 -1.47
N THR A 47 -10.63 2.10 -1.80
CA THR A 47 -11.85 1.52 -1.24
C THR A 47 -12.67 0.83 -2.30
N LEU A 48 -13.38 -0.24 -1.92
CA LEU A 48 -14.41 -0.86 -2.74
C LEU A 48 -15.77 -0.62 -2.06
N ASN A 49 -16.68 0.05 -2.75
CA ASN A 49 -17.97 0.47 -2.19
C ASN A 49 -17.83 1.24 -0.86
N GLY A 50 -16.80 2.09 -0.74
CA GLY A 50 -16.51 2.85 0.47
C GLY A 50 -15.88 2.05 1.62
N GLN A 51 -15.71 0.74 1.48
CA GLN A 51 -15.09 -0.12 2.50
C GLN A 51 -13.60 -0.35 2.21
N ARG A 52 -12.81 -0.52 3.29
CA ARG A 52 -11.41 -0.92 3.19
C ARG A 52 -11.29 -2.38 2.79
N LEU A 53 -10.18 -2.68 2.13
CA LEU A 53 -9.84 -4.04 1.75
C LEU A 53 -9.08 -4.73 2.91
N ASN A 54 -9.18 -6.06 2.95
CA ASN A 54 -8.38 -6.89 3.85
C ASN A 54 -7.18 -7.45 3.07
N PRO A 55 -5.96 -7.36 3.62
CA PRO A 55 -4.78 -7.97 3.00
C PRO A 55 -4.81 -9.49 3.18
N LEU A 56 -4.47 -10.22 2.13
CA LEU A 56 -4.21 -11.67 2.16
C LEU A 56 -2.71 -11.95 2.17
N SER A 57 -1.97 -11.25 1.30
CA SER A 57 -0.50 -11.33 1.23
C SER A 57 0.07 -10.13 0.49
N VAL A 58 1.37 -9.90 0.71
CA VAL A 58 2.22 -8.97 -0.03
C VAL A 58 3.32 -9.77 -0.70
N ASP A 59 3.58 -9.49 -1.97
CA ASP A 59 4.62 -10.14 -2.76
C ASP A 59 5.62 -9.10 -3.27
N ASP A 60 6.80 -9.10 -2.67
CA ASP A 60 7.90 -8.21 -3.01
C ASP A 60 8.66 -8.77 -4.21
N LEU A 61 8.20 -8.38 -5.40
CA LEU A 61 8.78 -8.78 -6.68
C LEU A 61 10.20 -8.24 -6.87
N GLN A 62 10.39 -6.96 -6.62
CA GLN A 62 11.65 -6.22 -6.76
C GLN A 62 11.74 -5.13 -5.70
N TYR A 63 12.93 -4.61 -5.42
CA TYR A 63 13.09 -3.53 -4.44
C TYR A 63 12.32 -2.23 -4.80
N PHE A 64 11.99 -2.05 -6.09
CA PHE A 64 11.21 -0.91 -6.60
C PHE A 64 9.76 -1.28 -6.93
N GLU A 65 9.34 -2.54 -6.75
CA GLU A 65 8.03 -3.03 -7.17
C GLU A 65 7.46 -4.10 -6.25
N THR A 66 6.20 -3.95 -5.86
CA THR A 66 5.49 -4.90 -5.00
C THR A 66 4.06 -5.15 -5.50
N ARG A 67 3.47 -6.27 -5.10
CA ARG A 67 2.07 -6.61 -5.33
C ARG A 67 1.34 -6.88 -4.02
N PHE A 68 0.11 -6.37 -3.94
CA PHE A 68 -0.79 -6.58 -2.82
C PHE A 68 -1.98 -7.43 -3.26
N PHE A 69 -2.21 -8.54 -2.57
CA PHE A 69 -3.36 -9.42 -2.80
C PHE A 69 -4.39 -9.17 -1.72
N LEU A 70 -5.55 -8.66 -2.13
CA LEU A 70 -6.57 -8.13 -1.24
C LEU A 70 -7.94 -8.72 -1.55
N VAL A 71 -8.84 -8.60 -0.60
CA VAL A 71 -10.26 -8.94 -0.73
C VAL A 71 -11.14 -7.85 -0.13
N PRO A 72 -12.40 -7.72 -0.56
CA PRO A 72 -13.34 -6.81 0.08
C PRO A 72 -13.43 -7.04 1.58
N GLY A 73 -13.42 -5.96 2.37
CA GLY A 73 -13.77 -6.03 3.78
C GLY A 73 -15.24 -6.38 3.92
N THR A 74 -15.55 -7.55 4.47
CA THR A 74 -16.95 -8.02 4.68
C THR A 74 -17.58 -7.44 5.95
N GLY A 75 -16.86 -6.60 6.69
CA GLY A 75 -17.28 -6.11 8.01
C GLY A 75 -17.34 -7.19 9.10
N THR A 76 -16.96 -8.43 8.76
CA THR A 76 -16.92 -9.59 9.67
C THR A 76 -15.54 -10.24 9.61
N VAL A 77 -15.21 -11.06 10.61
CA VAL A 77 -13.93 -11.79 10.68
C VAL A 77 -13.86 -12.92 9.64
N TYR A 78 -14.98 -13.28 9.00
CA TYR A 78 -15.03 -14.35 8.02
C TYR A 78 -14.78 -13.81 6.60
N ILE A 79 -13.78 -14.38 5.93
CA ILE A 79 -13.42 -14.04 4.55
C ILE A 79 -13.96 -15.14 3.64
N ASP A 80 -15.23 -15.04 3.22
CA ASP A 80 -15.77 -15.75 2.05
C ASP A 80 -15.93 -14.75 0.89
N ALA A 81 -14.80 -14.27 0.38
CA ALA A 81 -14.79 -13.28 -0.69
C ALA A 81 -14.96 -13.94 -2.06
N LYS A 82 -15.99 -13.53 -2.81
CA LYS A 82 -16.18 -13.92 -4.22
C LYS A 82 -15.39 -13.04 -5.20
N LEU A 83 -14.66 -12.05 -4.68
CA LEU A 83 -13.89 -11.07 -5.44
C LEU A 83 -12.52 -10.92 -4.81
N SER A 84 -11.47 -10.88 -5.64
CA SER A 84 -10.13 -10.50 -5.26
C SER A 84 -9.73 -9.19 -5.93
N VAL A 85 -8.82 -8.46 -5.30
CA VAL A 85 -8.20 -7.24 -5.82
C VAL A 85 -6.69 -7.44 -5.78
N ILE A 86 -6.05 -7.26 -6.93
CA ILE A 86 -4.59 -7.30 -7.04
C ILE A 86 -4.13 -5.88 -7.35
N ARG A 87 -3.35 -5.28 -6.45
CA ARG A 87 -2.70 -3.99 -6.70
C ARG A 87 -1.24 -4.25 -7.03
N ARG A 88 -0.78 -3.73 -8.16
CA ARG A 88 0.65 -3.64 -8.46
C ARG A 88 1.09 -2.22 -8.17
N ARG A 89 2.28 -2.06 -7.60
CA ARG A 89 2.87 -0.76 -7.36
C ARG A 89 4.34 -0.79 -7.76
N ALA A 90 4.78 0.23 -8.50
CA ALA A 90 6.18 0.47 -8.78
C ALA A 90 6.56 1.92 -8.51
N VAL A 91 7.83 2.14 -8.19
CA VAL A 91 8.43 3.47 -8.08
C VAL A 91 9.63 3.56 -9.03
N GLY A 92 9.81 4.74 -9.63
CA GLY A 92 10.93 5.04 -10.51
C GLY A 92 10.94 6.51 -10.92
N ASN A 93 10.80 6.79 -12.21
CA ASN A 93 10.51 8.13 -12.74
C ASN A 93 9.06 8.59 -12.46
N GLY A 94 8.52 8.22 -11.30
CA GLY A 94 7.14 8.44 -10.94
C GLY A 94 6.60 7.38 -10.00
N PHE A 95 5.28 7.42 -9.81
CA PHE A 95 4.51 6.49 -9.01
C PHE A 95 3.52 5.76 -9.91
N HIS A 96 3.66 4.44 -9.99
CA HIS A 96 2.93 3.58 -10.93
C HIS A 96 2.13 2.50 -10.20
#